data_AF-A0AA87K5A1-F1
#
_entry.id   AF-A0AA87K5A1-F1
#
_cell.length_a   1.000
_cell.length_b   1.000
_cell.length_c   1.000
_cell.angle_alpha   90.00
_cell.angle_beta   90.00
_cell.angle_gamma   90.00
#
_symmetry.space_group_name_H-M   'P 1'
#
loop_
_entity.id
_entity.type
_entity.pdbx_description
1 polymer ?
#
loop_
_entity_poly.entity_id
_entity_poly.type
_entity_poly.pdbx_seq_one_letter_code
_entity_poly.pdbx_strand_id
1 'polypeptide(L)'
;MNEGEVIALTSNLKIKQLMLRTMAMFPKWKFWRNRVLAFGNPISCPAVTYNLKKLNDFKFNEEMKVSLDWFAWYQIAQKNGSFTFVDESLMYHRIHEESETTNNIENNIRTKEDYEMYLLFWPEFIAKFLLSYYVKSQETNN
;
A
#
# COMPACT_ATOMS: atom_id res chain seq x y z
N MET A 1 11.16 -8.43 -11.54
CA MET A 1 12.25 -9.07 -12.28
C MET A 1 12.35 -10.48 -11.76
N ASN A 2 12.20 -11.47 -12.63
CA ASN A 2 12.41 -12.87 -12.27
C ASN A 2 13.62 -13.35 -13.08
N GLU A 3 14.61 -13.93 -12.41
CA GLU A 3 15.84 -14.50 -13.00
C GLU A 3 16.68 -13.62 -13.96
N GLY A 4 16.41 -12.32 -14.10
CA GLY A 4 17.11 -11.49 -15.09
C GLY A 4 16.19 -10.75 -16.05
N GLU A 5 14.92 -11.16 -16.12
CA GLU A 5 13.97 -10.61 -17.08
C GLU A 5 12.99 -9.63 -16.43
N VAL A 6 12.74 -8.53 -17.15
CA VAL A 6 11.72 -7.55 -16.77
C VAL A 6 10.35 -8.09 -17.17
N ILE A 7 9.60 -8.55 -16.18
CA ILE A 7 8.20 -8.98 -16.37
C ILE A 7 7.37 -7.75 -16.74
N ALA A 8 6.50 -7.90 -17.76
CA ALA A 8 5.57 -6.86 -18.17
C ALA A 8 4.63 -6.45 -17.01
N LEU A 9 4.14 -5.20 -17.03
CA LEU A 9 3.25 -4.69 -15.99
C LEU A 9 1.98 -5.54 -15.87
N THR A 10 1.85 -6.25 -14.74
CA THR A 10 0.63 -6.97 -14.38
C THR A 10 -0.53 -5.99 -14.17
N SER A 11 -1.77 -6.50 -14.24
CA SER A 11 -2.97 -5.69 -13.99
C SER A 11 -2.93 -4.99 -12.63
N ASN A 12 -2.38 -5.64 -11.60
CA ASN A 12 -2.20 -5.07 -10.26
C ASN A 12 -1.26 -3.85 -10.27
N LEU A 13 -0.13 -3.95 -10.98
CA LEU A 13 0.81 -2.82 -11.10
C LEU A 13 0.19 -1.63 -11.82
N LYS A 14 -0.63 -1.87 -12.85
CA LYS A 14 -1.38 -0.80 -13.53
C LYS A 14 -2.38 -0.12 -12.60
N ILE A 15 -3.10 -0.89 -11.77
CA ILE A 15 -4.02 -0.35 -10.74
C ILE A 15 -3.25 0.50 -9.74
N LYS A 16 -2.11 0.02 -9.24
CA LYS A 16 -1.25 0.78 -8.31
C LYS A 16 -0.76 2.09 -8.92
N GLN A 17 -0.27 2.06 -10.16
CA GLN A 17 0.14 3.28 -10.86
C GLN A 17 -1.02 4.27 -11.03
N LEU A 18 -2.21 3.78 -11.40
CA LEU A 18 -3.40 4.62 -11.51
C LEU A 18 -3.75 5.26 -10.15
N MET A 19 -3.72 4.50 -9.06
CA MET A 19 -3.96 5.02 -7.71
C MET A 19 -2.91 6.09 -7.33
N LEU A 20 -1.62 5.87 -7.63
CA LEU A 20 -0.56 6.85 -7.34
C LEU A 20 -0.71 8.13 -8.16
N ARG A 21 -1.01 8.03 -9.46
CA ARG A 21 -1.32 9.18 -10.33
C ARG A 21 -2.53 9.94 -9.82
N THR A 22 -3.58 9.23 -9.41
CA THR A 22 -4.79 9.82 -8.82
C THR A 22 -4.44 10.55 -7.54
N MET A 23 -3.67 9.94 -6.64
CA MET A 23 -3.22 10.57 -5.39
C MET A 23 -2.42 11.85 -5.63
N ALA A 24 -1.56 11.86 -6.65
CA ALA A 24 -0.72 13.00 -7.01
C ALA A 24 -1.48 14.18 -7.65
N MET A 25 -2.76 14.00 -8.03
CA MET A 25 -3.57 15.06 -8.64
C MET A 25 -3.87 16.21 -7.67
N PHE A 26 -4.13 15.89 -6.38
CA PHE A 26 -4.33 16.89 -5.32
C PHE A 26 -3.39 16.60 -4.14
N PRO A 27 -2.08 16.80 -4.32
CA PRO A 27 -1.06 16.22 -3.45
C PRO A 27 -1.09 16.80 -2.03
N LYS A 28 -1.55 18.05 -1.88
CA LYS A 28 -1.63 18.75 -0.59
C LYS A 28 -2.93 18.48 0.17
N TRP A 29 -3.98 18.04 -0.51
CA TRP A 29 -5.30 17.91 0.09
C TRP A 29 -5.39 16.64 0.93
N LYS A 30 -5.51 16.79 2.25
CA LYS A 30 -5.59 15.65 3.19
C LYS A 30 -6.72 14.70 2.86
N PHE A 31 -7.93 15.25 2.66
CA PHE A 31 -9.11 14.45 2.35
C PHE A 31 -8.89 13.61 1.10
N TRP A 32 -8.31 14.19 0.04
CA TRP A 32 -8.01 13.46 -1.19
C TRP A 32 -7.04 12.30 -0.97
N ARG A 33 -5.90 12.54 -0.30
CA ARG A 33 -4.91 11.50 0.00
C ARG A 33 -5.53 10.35 0.80
N ASN A 34 -6.31 10.68 1.83
CA ASN A 34 -7.02 9.69 2.64
C ASN A 34 -8.05 8.91 1.82
N ARG A 35 -8.78 9.55 0.90
CA ARG A 35 -9.75 8.87 0.05
C ARG A 35 -9.11 7.89 -0.91
N VAL A 36 -7.93 8.19 -1.44
CA VAL A 36 -7.19 7.23 -2.28
C VAL A 36 -6.65 6.08 -1.43
N LEU A 37 -6.06 6.36 -0.27
CA LEU A 37 -5.57 5.33 0.67
C LEU A 37 -6.71 4.48 1.26
N ALA A 38 -7.94 4.99 1.29
CA ALA A 38 -9.11 4.26 1.78
C ALA A 38 -9.46 3.02 0.93
N PHE A 39 -8.93 2.91 -0.29
CA PHE A 39 -9.16 1.76 -1.18
C PHE A 39 -8.02 0.74 -1.16
N GLY A 40 -6.90 1.03 -0.47
CA GLY A 40 -5.77 0.12 -0.36
C GLY A 40 -4.43 0.83 -0.26
N ASN A 41 -3.35 0.05 -0.24
CA ASN A 41 -1.98 0.55 -0.22
C ASN A 41 -1.30 0.46 -1.61
N PRO A 42 -1.30 1.54 -2.41
CA PRO A 42 -0.61 1.56 -3.70
C PRO A 42 0.88 1.90 -3.59
N ILE A 43 1.35 2.35 -2.42
CA ILE A 43 2.72 2.82 -2.20
C ILE A 43 3.58 1.64 -1.74
N SER A 44 4.59 1.27 -2.54
CA SER A 44 5.52 0.21 -2.19
C SER A 44 6.67 0.74 -1.32
N CYS A 45 6.97 0.03 -0.23
CA CYS A 45 8.04 0.35 0.71
C CYS A 45 9.43 0.60 0.09
N PRO A 46 9.92 -0.21 -0.86
CA PRO A 46 11.23 0.04 -1.45
C PRO A 46 11.27 1.24 -2.42
N ALA A 47 10.12 1.78 -2.84
CA ALA A 47 10.03 2.84 -3.85
C ALA A 47 9.57 4.19 -3.29
N VAL A 48 9.53 4.35 -1.97
CA VAL A 48 9.06 5.57 -1.30
C VAL A 48 10.18 6.26 -0.55
N THR A 49 10.15 7.59 -0.52
CA THR A 49 11.04 8.41 0.29
C THR A 49 10.21 9.45 1.03
N TYR A 50 10.53 9.67 2.31
CA TYR A 50 9.87 10.66 3.15
C TYR A 50 10.88 11.48 3.95
N ASN A 51 10.47 12.69 4.34
CA ASN A 51 11.35 13.64 5.02
C ASN A 51 11.16 13.53 6.55
N LEU A 52 12.09 12.85 7.22
CA LEU A 52 12.04 12.65 8.68
C LEU A 52 11.97 13.95 9.49
N LYS A 53 12.73 14.98 9.10
CA LYS A 53 12.71 16.29 9.77
C LYS A 53 11.33 16.93 9.73
N LYS A 54 10.65 16.88 8.58
CA LYS A 54 9.29 17.41 8.43
C LYS A 54 8.23 16.55 9.13
N LEU A 55 8.52 15.28 9.36
CA LEU A 55 7.62 14.35 10.02
C LEU A 55 7.85 14.25 11.54
N ASN A 56 8.79 15.04 12.09
CA ASN A 56 9.21 15.03 13.49
C ASN A 56 9.65 13.64 13.95
N ASP A 57 10.63 13.06 13.25
CA ASP A 57 11.22 11.75 13.58
C ASP A 57 10.20 10.62 13.66
N PHE A 58 9.31 10.59 12.67
CA PHE A 58 8.30 9.55 12.48
C PHE A 58 8.91 8.14 12.53
N LYS A 59 8.18 7.22 13.17
CA LYS A 59 8.51 5.81 13.30
C LYS A 59 7.33 4.96 12.88
N PHE A 60 7.62 3.80 12.30
CA PHE A 60 6.62 2.79 12.00
C PHE A 60 6.06 2.17 13.28
N ASN A 61 4.82 1.69 13.24
CA ASN A 61 4.20 0.99 14.35
C ASN A 61 4.66 -0.46 14.40
N GLU A 62 5.50 -0.82 15.38
CA GLU A 62 6.04 -2.18 15.55
C GLU A 62 4.97 -3.24 15.88
N GLU A 63 3.74 -2.83 16.23
CA GLU A 63 2.62 -3.76 16.43
C GLU A 63 2.05 -4.30 15.12
N MET A 64 2.23 -3.59 14.00
CA MET A 64 1.76 -4.00 12.67
C MET A 64 2.81 -4.89 12.00
N LYS A 65 2.40 -6.03 11.45
CA LYS A 65 3.31 -6.98 10.79
C LYS A 65 3.26 -6.88 9.27
N VAL A 66 2.07 -6.80 8.70
CA VAL A 66 1.86 -6.88 7.25
C VAL A 66 1.39 -5.53 6.68
N SER A 67 0.49 -4.84 7.36
CA SER A 67 -0.06 -3.54 6.93
C SER A 67 0.71 -2.35 7.51
N LEU A 68 1.94 -2.58 7.98
CA LEU A 68 2.85 -1.58 8.53
C LEU A 68 2.94 -0.31 7.67
N ASP A 69 3.14 -0.51 6.38
CA ASP A 69 3.27 0.57 5.40
C ASP A 69 1.98 1.36 5.25
N TRP A 70 0.86 0.67 5.13
CA TRP A 70 -0.43 1.30 4.93
C TRP A 70 -0.78 2.18 6.13
N PHE A 71 -0.54 1.68 7.34
CA PHE A 71 -0.74 2.44 8.57
C PHE A 71 0.18 3.66 8.64
N ALA A 72 1.45 3.51 8.25
CA ALA A 72 2.38 4.64 8.19
C ALA A 72 1.91 5.72 7.21
N TRP A 73 1.46 5.33 6.01
CA TRP A 73 0.94 6.28 5.02
C TRP A 73 -0.34 6.95 5.48
N TYR A 74 -1.22 6.23 6.17
CA TYR A 74 -2.39 6.82 6.83
C TYR A 74 -1.98 7.90 7.83
N GLN A 75 -1.07 7.59 8.77
CA GLN A 75 -0.59 8.56 9.75
C GLN A 75 0.06 9.80 9.11
N ILE A 76 0.85 9.59 8.04
CA ILE A 76 1.50 10.69 7.31
C ILE A 76 0.46 11.50 6.49
N ALA A 77 -0.58 10.88 5.95
CA ALA A 77 -1.64 11.54 5.20
C ALA A 77 -2.45 12.52 6.07
N GLN A 78 -2.57 12.24 7.38
CA GLN A 78 -3.21 13.16 8.34
C GLN A 78 -2.41 14.44 8.59
N LYS A 79 -1.10 14.44 8.32
CA LYS A 79 -0.22 15.60 8.51
C LYS A 79 -0.32 16.58 7.34
N ASN A 80 0.01 17.85 7.61
CA ASN A 80 0.18 18.86 6.56
C ASN A 80 1.41 18.49 5.72
N GLY A 81 1.27 18.49 4.39
CA GLY A 81 2.34 18.07 3.49
C GLY A 81 1.80 17.74 2.11
N SER A 82 2.64 17.11 1.29
CA SER A 82 2.30 16.72 -0.08
C SER A 82 2.73 15.29 -0.36
N PHE A 83 1.87 14.52 -1.05
CA PHE A 83 2.24 13.21 -1.60
C PHE A 83 2.49 13.39 -3.09
N THR A 84 3.73 13.17 -3.53
CA THR A 84 4.14 13.33 -4.93
C THR A 84 4.51 11.98 -5.53
N PHE A 85 4.23 11.81 -6.81
CA PHE A 85 4.53 10.59 -7.55
C PHE A 85 5.38 10.92 -8.77
N VAL A 86 6.45 10.17 -8.99
CA VAL A 86 7.28 10.23 -10.19
C VAL A 86 6.85 9.08 -11.09
N ASP A 87 6.27 9.40 -12.24
CA ASP A 87 5.69 8.43 -13.18
C ASP A 87 6.76 7.85 -14.11
N GLU A 88 7.88 7.41 -13.53
CA GLU A 88 9.01 6.82 -14.23
C GLU A 88 9.40 5.49 -13.57
N SER A 89 9.87 4.53 -14.36
CA SER A 89 10.37 3.26 -13.84
C SER A 89 11.80 3.45 -13.34
N LEU A 90 11.94 3.67 -12.03
CA LEU A 90 13.23 3.96 -11.38
C LEU A 90 13.84 2.75 -10.64
N MET A 91 13.09 1.65 -10.52
CA MET A 91 13.51 0.47 -9.76
C MET A 91 12.81 -0.80 -10.27
N TYR A 92 13.53 -1.92 -10.24
CA TYR A 92 12.96 -3.26 -10.40
C TYR A 92 13.15 -4.07 -9.11
N HIS A 93 12.07 -4.65 -8.60
CA HIS A 93 12.14 -5.60 -7.49
C HIS A 93 12.35 -7.03 -8.01
N ARG A 94 13.24 -7.79 -7.37
CA ARG A 94 13.47 -9.21 -7.68
C ARG A 94 12.52 -10.06 -6.86
N ILE A 95 11.84 -11.01 -7.51
CA ILE A 95 10.97 -12.00 -6.86
C ILE A 95 11.75 -13.32 -6.80
N HIS A 96 11.73 -14.02 -5.67
CA HIS A 96 12.38 -15.32 -5.47
C HIS A 96 11.34 -16.31 -4.96
N GLU A 97 11.20 -17.48 -5.59
CA GLU A 97 10.09 -18.42 -5.32
C GLU A 97 10.15 -19.07 -3.93
N GLU A 98 11.32 -19.18 -3.29
CA GLU A 98 11.45 -19.84 -1.98
C GLU A 98 10.88 -19.02 -0.80
N SER A 99 10.30 -17.84 -1.03
CA SER A 99 9.68 -17.04 0.04
C SER A 99 8.32 -17.58 0.53
N GLU A 100 7.74 -18.59 -0.13
CA GLU A 100 6.34 -19.00 0.08
C GLU A 100 6.03 -19.85 1.34
N THR A 101 7.01 -20.22 2.17
CA THR A 101 6.77 -21.20 3.24
C THR A 101 6.18 -20.65 4.55
N THR A 102 5.69 -19.41 4.59
CA THR A 102 4.99 -18.81 5.77
C THR A 102 3.56 -18.30 5.45
N ASN A 103 3.05 -18.62 4.25
CA ASN A 103 1.86 -17.98 3.68
C ASN A 103 0.58 -18.10 4.52
N ASN A 104 0.29 -19.22 5.19
CA ASN A 104 -1.00 -19.38 5.89
C ASN A 104 -1.14 -18.54 7.18
N ILE A 105 -0.08 -18.44 7.98
CA ILE A 105 -0.10 -17.60 9.20
C ILE A 105 -0.07 -16.12 8.79
N GLU A 106 0.75 -15.79 7.80
CA GLU A 106 0.84 -14.44 7.24
C GLU A 106 -0.47 -13.99 6.60
N ASN A 107 -1.19 -14.86 5.88
CA ASN A 107 -2.49 -14.57 5.28
C ASN A 107 -3.57 -14.26 6.32
N ASN A 108 -3.60 -15.00 7.44
CA ASN A 108 -4.55 -14.73 8.53
C ASN A 108 -4.25 -13.40 9.21
N ILE A 109 -2.98 -13.09 9.48
CA ILE A 109 -2.56 -11.80 10.06
C ILE A 109 -2.87 -10.65 9.09
N ARG A 110 -2.55 -10.83 7.81
CA ARG A 110 -2.80 -9.86 6.74
C ARG A 110 -4.27 -9.49 6.63
N THR A 111 -5.15 -10.50 6.54
CA THR A 111 -6.60 -10.26 6.43
C THR A 111 -7.14 -9.48 7.63
N LYS A 112 -6.62 -9.77 8.83
CA LYS A 112 -6.99 -9.06 10.05
C LYS A 112 -6.50 -7.61 10.02
N GLU A 113 -5.23 -7.38 9.73
CA GLU A 113 -4.66 -6.02 9.69
C GLU A 113 -5.24 -5.17 8.55
N ASP A 114 -5.48 -5.75 7.37
CA ASP A 114 -6.14 -5.06 6.25
C ASP A 114 -7.58 -4.65 6.65
N TYR A 115 -8.30 -5.49 7.41
CA TYR A 115 -9.62 -5.14 7.94
C TYR A 115 -9.55 -3.97 8.92
N GLU A 116 -8.60 -4.00 9.86
CA GLU A 116 -8.34 -2.89 10.79
C GLU A 116 -8.02 -1.60 10.03
N MET A 117 -7.22 -1.67 8.96
CA MET A 117 -6.96 -0.54 8.09
C MET A 117 -8.23 0.00 7.42
N TYR A 118 -9.08 -0.86 6.87
CA TYR A 118 -10.34 -0.41 6.25
C TYR A 118 -11.29 0.26 7.25
N LEU A 119 -11.33 -0.22 8.50
CA LEU A 119 -12.14 0.39 9.56
C LEU A 119 -11.71 1.81 9.93
N LEU A 120 -10.45 2.20 9.67
CA LEU A 120 -10.00 3.58 9.84
C LEU A 120 -10.66 4.55 8.85
N PHE A 121 -11.12 4.04 7.70
CA PHE A 121 -11.68 4.87 6.61
C PHE A 121 -13.18 4.70 6.41
N TRP A 122 -13.73 3.53 6.74
CA TRP A 122 -15.08 3.14 6.37
C TRP A 122 -15.85 2.51 7.53
N PRO A 123 -17.19 2.64 7.55
CA PRO A 123 -18.05 1.84 8.41
C PRO A 123 -17.86 0.34 8.17
N GLU A 124 -18.13 -0.48 9.19
CA GLU A 124 -17.85 -1.93 9.19
C GLU A 124 -18.39 -2.68 7.96
N PHE A 125 -19.61 -2.36 7.51
CA PHE A 125 -20.22 -3.06 6.38
C PHE A 125 -19.48 -2.81 5.06
N ILE A 126 -18.98 -1.59 4.85
CA ILE A 126 -18.17 -1.24 3.67
C ILE A 126 -16.78 -1.86 3.81
N ALA A 127 -16.19 -1.82 5.00
CA ALA A 127 -14.88 -2.44 5.26
C ALA A 127 -14.90 -3.95 4.94
N LYS A 128 -15.93 -4.68 5.39
CA LYS A 128 -16.12 -6.10 5.06
C LYS A 128 -16.24 -6.34 3.56
N PHE A 129 -17.01 -5.50 2.87
CA PHE A 129 -17.17 -5.59 1.43
C PHE A 129 -15.84 -5.37 0.70
N LEU A 130 -15.12 -4.28 1.00
CA LEU A 130 -13.84 -3.97 0.37
C LEU A 130 -12.78 -5.06 0.63
N LEU A 131 -12.72 -5.57 1.86
CA LEU A 131 -11.80 -6.65 2.23
C LEU A 131 -12.01 -7.89 1.36
N SER A 132 -13.27 -8.29 1.13
CA SER A 132 -13.57 -9.47 0.30
C SER A 132 -13.09 -9.33 -1.16
N TYR A 133 -13.19 -8.12 -1.74
CA TYR A 133 -12.62 -7.82 -3.06
C TYR A 133 -11.10 -7.82 -3.04
N TYR A 134 -10.51 -7.25 -1.98
CA TYR A 134 -9.06 -7.17 -1.85
C TYR A 134 -8.42 -8.55 -1.73
N VAL A 135 -8.94 -9.43 -0.86
CA VAL A 135 -8.48 -10.81 -0.71
C VAL A 135 -8.53 -11.55 -2.06
N LYS A 136 -9.65 -11.43 -2.78
CA LYS A 136 -9.80 -12.02 -4.12
C LYS A 136 -8.77 -11.50 -5.12
N SER A 137 -8.39 -10.22 -5.03
CA SER A 137 -7.36 -9.63 -5.91
C SER A 137 -5.93 -10.11 -5.59
N GLN A 138 -5.68 -10.59 -4.37
CA GLN A 138 -4.39 -11.17 -3.99
C GLN A 138 -4.24 -12.59 -4.52
N GLU A 139 -5.31 -13.38 -4.55
CA GLU A 139 -5.31 -14.75 -5.12
C GLU A 139 -4.96 -14.75 -6.61
N THR A 140 -5.26 -13.66 -7.33
CA THR A 140 -4.90 -13.51 -8.75
C THR A 140 -3.45 -13.09 -9.00
N ASN A 141 -2.64 -12.92 -7.96
CA ASN A 141 -1.21 -12.60 -8.08
C ASN A 141 -0.29 -13.84 -8.13
N ASN A 142 -0.86 -15.06 -8.16
CA ASN A 142 -0.15 -16.30 -8.46
C ASN A 142 -0.18 -16.62 -9.96
#